data_AF-A0A1U7ZNL0-F1
#
_entry.id   AF-A0A1U7ZNL0-F1
#
_cell.length_a   1.000
_cell.length_b   1.000
_cell.length_c   1.000
_cell.angle_alpha   90.00
_cell.angle_beta   90.00
_cell.angle_gamma   90.00
#
_symmetry.space_group_name_H-M   'P 1'
#
loop_
_entity.id
_entity.type
_entity.pdbx_description
1 polymer ?
#
loop_
_entity_poly.entity_id
_entity_poly.type
_entity_poly.pdbx_seq_one_letter_code
_entity_poly.pdbx_strand_id
1 'polypeptide(L)'
;MSAIVCGKRSFFEDLPTTTPVSSKRIRCSSSTSPIRFSPPRPINASSFSASLSSPSSSDLINSASGTASTPLLNHLRAIFPDMDDQLLEKALEQCGNDLDSAIRSLHELRLESGESNLGSADKTDGNPESIQLPTLAGALTNAGDVVSSEEAPPPNNLPVDGAEWVELFVREMMSASNVDDARARASRVLEVLEKNIYARAGADAAQNLQKENMMLKEQVEALIRENTILKRAVAIQHERQKEYDDRSQELQHLKQLVSQYQEQLRTLEVNNYALTMHLRQAQQSSSIPGRFHPDVF
;
A
#
# COMPACT_ATOMS: atom_id res chain seq x y z
N MET A 1 -5.74 -48.89 35.96
CA MET A 1 -4.68 -49.80 35.46
C MET A 1 -5.11 -50.31 34.10
N SER A 2 -4.25 -50.15 33.10
CA SER A 2 -3.88 -51.08 32.01
C SER A 2 -5.00 -52.01 31.45
N ALA A 3 -5.17 -52.29 30.17
CA ALA A 3 -4.32 -52.20 28.99
C ALA A 3 -5.06 -52.91 27.81
N ILE A 4 -4.50 -52.80 26.59
CA ILE A 4 -4.36 -53.91 25.58
C ILE A 4 -5.64 -54.33 24.81
N VAL A 5 -5.71 -54.67 23.51
CA VAL A 5 -4.80 -54.81 22.33
C VAL A 5 -5.64 -55.44 21.19
N CYS A 6 -5.20 -55.26 19.93
CA CYS A 6 -5.45 -56.06 18.69
C CYS A 6 -6.87 -56.50 18.29
N GLY A 7 -7.22 -56.68 17.02
CA GLY A 7 -6.48 -56.66 15.76
C GLY A 7 -7.17 -57.52 14.68
N LYS A 8 -6.67 -57.38 13.43
CA LYS A 8 -6.74 -58.29 12.26
C LYS A 8 -8.01 -58.42 11.39
N ARG A 9 -7.84 -57.89 10.16
CA ARG A 9 -7.84 -58.55 8.82
C ARG A 9 -8.94 -59.56 8.46
N SER A 10 -9.63 -59.29 7.35
CA SER A 10 -10.04 -60.31 6.37
C SER A 10 -9.67 -59.86 4.94
N PHE A 11 -9.04 -60.78 4.20
CA PHE A 11 -8.71 -60.71 2.77
C PHE A 11 -9.81 -61.41 1.94
N PHE A 12 -9.59 -61.50 0.61
CA PHE A 12 -10.13 -62.47 -0.37
C PHE A 12 -11.25 -61.90 -1.29
N GLU A 13 -11.32 -62.05 -2.62
CA GLU A 13 -10.44 -62.45 -3.74
C GLU A 13 -11.20 -62.15 -5.07
N ASP A 14 -10.53 -62.36 -6.19
CA ASP A 14 -10.69 -61.98 -7.60
C ASP A 14 -12.01 -62.21 -8.42
N LEU A 15 -12.07 -61.42 -9.52
CA LEU A 15 -12.91 -61.32 -10.75
C LEU A 15 -13.14 -62.67 -11.52
N PRO A 16 -13.99 -62.82 -12.60
CA PRO A 16 -14.21 -61.86 -13.72
C PRO A 16 -15.54 -61.89 -14.59
N THR A 17 -15.61 -60.92 -15.53
CA THR A 17 -16.26 -60.94 -16.88
C THR A 17 -17.79 -60.76 -17.08
N THR A 18 -18.21 -59.66 -17.72
CA THR A 18 -18.80 -59.56 -19.09
C THR A 18 -19.60 -58.26 -19.29
N THR A 19 -19.30 -57.54 -20.39
CA THR A 19 -20.06 -56.43 -21.00
C THR A 19 -20.82 -56.96 -22.25
N PRO A 20 -21.63 -56.20 -23.05
CA PRO A 20 -21.98 -54.76 -23.02
C PRO A 20 -23.48 -54.41 -23.34
N VAL A 21 -23.93 -53.16 -23.12
CA VAL A 21 -24.83 -52.41 -24.04
C VAL A 21 -24.65 -50.90 -23.84
N SER A 22 -24.56 -50.19 -24.95
CA SER A 22 -24.35 -48.76 -25.17
C SER A 22 -25.55 -47.86 -24.86
N SER A 23 -25.29 -46.62 -24.37
CA SER A 23 -25.80 -45.37 -24.99
C SER A 23 -25.17 -44.09 -24.40
N LYS A 24 -24.28 -43.50 -25.22
CA LYS A 24 -23.96 -42.08 -25.49
C LYS A 24 -24.18 -40.98 -24.42
N ARG A 25 -23.03 -40.36 -24.06
CA ARG A 25 -22.71 -38.90 -23.97
C ARG A 25 -23.44 -38.14 -22.84
N ILE A 26 -22.74 -37.57 -21.84
CA ILE A 26 -22.08 -36.24 -21.90
C ILE A 26 -20.89 -36.19 -20.91
N ARG A 27 -19.88 -35.41 -21.32
CA ARG A 27 -18.58 -35.15 -20.69
C ARG A 27 -18.70 -34.55 -19.28
N CYS A 28 -17.79 -34.97 -18.40
CA CYS A 28 -16.93 -34.07 -17.59
C CYS A 28 -15.72 -34.87 -17.10
N SER A 29 -14.55 -34.57 -17.66
CA SER A 29 -13.26 -35.12 -17.21
C SER A 29 -12.88 -34.47 -15.89
N SER A 30 -12.78 -35.26 -14.82
CA SER A 30 -12.04 -34.90 -13.62
C SER A 30 -10.86 -35.86 -13.50
N SER A 31 -9.65 -35.37 -13.73
CA SER A 31 -8.43 -36.04 -13.29
C SER A 31 -7.25 -35.06 -13.27
N THR A 32 -6.88 -34.69 -12.04
CA THR A 32 -5.52 -34.81 -11.51
C THR A 32 -4.41 -33.97 -12.14
N SER A 33 -4.02 -32.89 -11.43
CA SER A 33 -2.62 -32.54 -11.11
C SER A 33 -2.56 -31.30 -10.19
N PRO A 34 -2.00 -31.37 -8.97
CA PRO A 34 -1.53 -30.18 -8.28
C PRO A 34 -0.09 -29.88 -8.70
N ILE A 35 0.09 -28.80 -9.47
CA ILE A 35 1.42 -28.25 -9.75
C ILE A 35 1.92 -27.59 -8.47
N ARG A 36 3.00 -28.14 -7.88
CA ARG A 36 3.80 -27.46 -6.84
C ARG A 36 4.58 -26.33 -7.49
N PHE A 37 4.31 -25.08 -7.11
CA PHE A 37 5.25 -23.98 -7.31
C PHE A 37 5.88 -23.61 -5.97
N SER A 38 7.20 -23.78 -5.89
CA SER A 38 8.03 -23.26 -4.81
C SER A 38 8.44 -21.82 -5.17
N PRO A 39 8.40 -20.86 -4.23
CA PRO A 39 8.98 -19.53 -4.46
C PRO A 39 10.51 -19.57 -4.30
N PRO A 40 11.27 -18.75 -5.05
CA PRO A 40 12.73 -18.69 -4.90
C PRO A 40 13.13 -17.91 -3.64
N ARG A 41 14.12 -18.43 -2.91
CA ARG A 41 14.83 -17.73 -1.83
C ARG A 41 15.84 -16.74 -2.40
N PRO A 42 16.00 -15.53 -1.83
CA PRO A 42 17.25 -14.81 -1.90
C PRO A 42 18.24 -15.31 -0.83
N ILE A 43 19.48 -15.48 -1.26
CA ILE A 43 20.65 -15.78 -0.45
C ILE A 43 21.09 -14.49 0.24
N ASN A 44 21.12 -14.46 1.57
CA ASN A 44 22.29 -13.91 2.26
C ASN A 44 22.41 -14.45 3.68
N ALA A 45 23.62 -14.90 3.97
CA ALA A 45 24.03 -15.48 5.23
C ALA A 45 24.40 -14.36 6.22
N SER A 46 23.89 -14.45 7.45
CA SER A 46 24.74 -14.33 8.63
C SER A 46 24.06 -15.05 9.79
N SER A 47 24.75 -16.10 10.22
CA SER A 47 24.53 -16.88 11.42
C SER A 47 24.75 -16.02 12.67
N PHE A 48 23.83 -16.05 13.63
CA PHE A 48 24.17 -16.22 15.04
C PHE A 48 22.99 -16.87 15.78
N SER A 49 23.30 -18.01 16.38
CA SER A 49 22.48 -18.80 17.28
C SER A 49 22.42 -18.17 18.68
N ALA A 50 21.22 -18.08 19.27
CA ALA A 50 21.04 -18.26 20.70
C ALA A 50 19.58 -18.60 21.01
N SER A 51 19.41 -19.61 21.85
CA SER A 51 18.13 -20.18 22.29
C SER A 51 17.64 -19.53 23.60
N LEU A 52 16.33 -19.66 23.82
CA LEU A 52 15.61 -19.61 25.11
C LEU A 52 15.55 -18.26 25.83
N SER A 53 14.35 -17.66 25.87
CA SER A 53 13.40 -17.73 26.99
C SER A 53 12.48 -16.49 27.03
N SER A 54 11.18 -16.72 27.18
CA SER A 54 10.20 -15.69 27.55
C SER A 54 10.42 -15.24 28.99
N PRO A 55 10.04 -13.98 29.32
CA PRO A 55 8.93 -13.86 30.26
C PRO A 55 7.95 -12.72 29.94
N SER A 56 6.77 -12.85 30.54
CA SER A 56 5.62 -11.97 30.49
C SER A 56 5.75 -10.80 31.47
N SER A 57 5.21 -9.66 31.07
CA SER A 57 4.52 -8.59 31.81
C SER A 57 5.11 -7.92 33.07
N SER A 58 5.00 -6.57 33.01
CA SER A 58 4.81 -5.58 34.08
C SER A 58 5.91 -5.41 35.13
N ASP A 59 6.56 -4.24 35.11
CA ASP A 59 6.66 -3.36 36.28
C ASP A 59 6.98 -1.91 35.86
N LEU A 60 6.29 -0.98 36.50
CA LEU A 60 6.40 0.47 36.34
C LEU A 60 7.39 1.06 37.39
N ILE A 61 7.92 2.25 37.07
CA ILE A 61 8.46 3.30 37.95
C ILE A 61 9.80 3.01 38.68
N ASN A 62 10.92 3.68 38.33
CA ASN A 62 11.25 5.05 38.74
C ASN A 62 12.69 5.46 38.36
N SER A 63 12.81 6.76 38.10
CA SER A 63 13.95 7.61 37.72
C SER A 63 15.30 7.38 38.40
N ALA A 64 16.38 7.40 37.61
CA ALA A 64 17.58 8.23 37.85
C ALA A 64 18.59 8.09 36.69
N SER A 65 18.90 9.22 36.04
CA SER A 65 20.14 9.53 35.29
C SER A 65 20.89 8.37 34.63
N GLY A 66 20.57 8.14 33.36
CA GLY A 66 21.42 7.41 32.43
C GLY A 66 20.84 7.60 31.05
N THR A 67 21.61 8.21 30.16
CA THR A 67 21.28 8.49 28.75
C THR A 67 20.97 7.19 28.01
N ALA A 68 19.78 6.63 28.21
CA ALA A 68 19.24 5.56 27.42
C ALA A 68 18.46 6.22 26.29
N SER A 69 19.13 6.44 25.16
CA SER A 69 18.50 6.94 23.94
C SER A 69 17.34 6.02 23.56
N THR A 70 16.11 6.46 23.81
CA THR A 70 14.92 5.73 23.36
C THR A 70 14.93 5.67 21.83
N PRO A 71 14.44 4.57 21.21
CA PRO A 71 14.43 4.45 19.75
C PRO A 71 13.63 5.59 19.08
N LEU A 72 12.69 6.18 19.82
CA LEU A 72 11.88 7.32 19.40
C LEU A 72 12.70 8.62 19.34
N LEU A 73 13.57 8.89 20.32
CA LEU A 73 14.41 10.08 20.33
C LEU A 73 15.45 10.03 19.20
N ASN A 74 16.02 8.85 18.93
CA ASN A 74 16.91 8.66 17.78
C ASN A 74 16.20 8.92 16.43
N HIS A 75 14.92 8.57 16.32
CA HIS A 75 14.13 8.85 15.13
C HIS A 75 13.84 10.35 14.98
N LEU A 76 13.49 11.04 16.07
CA LEU A 76 13.30 12.49 16.08
C LEU A 76 14.59 13.25 15.74
N ARG A 77 15.73 12.83 16.26
CA ARG A 77 17.05 13.40 15.92
C ARG A 77 17.38 13.24 14.43
N ALA A 78 16.96 12.14 13.81
CA ALA A 78 17.14 11.94 12.37
C ALA A 78 16.27 12.87 11.51
N ILE A 79 15.06 13.22 11.99
CA ILE A 79 14.14 14.14 11.29
C ILE A 79 14.52 15.61 11.55
N PHE A 80 15.04 15.92 12.74
CA PHE A 80 15.38 17.26 13.18
C PHE A 80 16.85 17.35 13.65
N PRO A 81 17.83 17.25 12.74
CA PRO A 81 19.26 17.23 13.09
C PRO A 81 19.78 18.54 13.70
N ASP A 82 19.10 19.67 13.47
CA ASP A 82 19.49 20.99 13.99
C ASP A 82 18.79 21.37 15.30
N MET A 83 17.98 20.46 15.87
CA MET A 83 17.25 20.71 17.12
C MET A 83 17.98 20.16 18.34
N ASP A 84 17.90 20.88 19.45
CA ASP A 84 18.50 20.46 20.73
C ASP A 84 17.81 19.21 21.28
N ASP A 85 18.61 18.27 21.78
CA ASP A 85 18.16 16.97 22.26
C ASP A 85 17.20 17.10 23.46
N GLN A 86 17.38 18.14 24.29
CA GLN A 86 16.48 18.42 25.42
C GLN A 86 15.09 18.88 24.96
N LEU A 87 14.99 19.57 23.81
CA LEU A 87 13.71 19.97 23.22
C LEU A 87 12.99 18.78 22.58
N LEU A 88 13.75 17.88 21.95
CA LEU A 88 13.22 16.63 21.40
C LEU A 88 12.66 15.72 22.50
N GLU A 89 13.40 15.57 23.60
CA GLU A 89 12.98 14.79 24.76
C GLU A 89 11.72 15.38 25.42
N LYS A 90 11.71 16.71 25.63
CA LYS A 90 10.57 17.41 26.23
C LYS A 90 9.31 17.35 25.36
N ALA A 91 9.44 17.47 24.04
CA ALA A 91 8.31 17.34 23.12
C ALA A 91 7.75 15.92 23.13
N LEU A 92 8.62 14.90 23.19
CA LEU A 92 8.20 13.50 23.28
C LEU A 92 7.49 13.20 24.60
N GLU A 93 7.97 13.76 25.72
CA GLU A 93 7.31 13.66 27.02
C GLU A 93 5.93 14.34 27.03
N GLN A 94 5.82 15.54 26.46
CA GLN A 94 4.55 16.29 26.37
C GLN A 94 3.53 15.61 25.46
N CYS A 95 3.99 14.91 24.42
CA CYS A 95 3.15 14.13 23.52
C CYS A 95 2.90 12.70 24.02
N GLY A 96 3.28 12.36 25.26
CA GLY A 96 3.00 11.05 25.86
C GLY A 96 3.68 9.88 25.14
N ASN A 97 4.91 10.08 24.64
CA ASN A 97 5.66 9.14 23.81
C ASN A 97 5.02 8.82 22.45
N ASP A 98 4.03 9.59 22.00
CA ASP A 98 3.51 9.50 20.63
C ASP A 98 4.40 10.25 19.64
N LEU A 99 5.02 9.49 18.74
CA LEU A 99 6.01 10.00 17.79
C LEU A 99 5.39 10.97 16.78
N ASP A 100 4.20 10.67 16.26
CA ASP A 100 3.55 11.49 15.22
C ASP A 100 3.06 12.83 15.78
N SER A 101 2.62 12.85 17.04
CA SER A 101 2.27 14.08 17.73
C SER A 101 3.50 14.91 18.08
N ALA A 102 4.60 14.27 18.50
CA ALA A 102 5.87 14.96 18.76
C ALA A 102 6.46 15.58 17.48
N ILE A 103 6.43 14.87 16.35
CA ILE A 103 6.89 15.38 15.05
C ILE A 103 6.07 16.61 14.63
N ARG A 104 4.73 16.57 14.78
CA ARG A 104 3.86 17.71 14.44
C ARG A 104 4.14 18.92 15.33
N SER A 105 4.25 18.73 16.64
CA SER A 105 4.56 19.82 17.58
C SER A 105 5.94 20.45 17.30
N LEU A 106 6.96 19.65 16.99
CA LEU A 106 8.29 20.15 16.64
C LEU A 106 8.32 20.89 15.30
N HIS A 107 7.52 20.45 14.32
CA HIS A 107 7.33 21.20 13.08
C HIS A 107 6.62 22.54 13.30
N GLU A 108 5.58 22.57 14.14
CA GLU A 108 4.87 23.79 14.51
C GLU A 108 5.79 24.79 15.21
N LEU A 109 6.60 24.32 16.17
CA LEU A 109 7.63 25.14 16.82
C LEU A 109 8.67 25.71 15.84
N ARG A 110 9.06 24.95 14.81
CA ARG A 110 9.96 25.45 13.74
C ARG A 110 9.30 26.54 12.89
N LEU A 111 8.01 26.42 12.61
CA LEU A 111 7.26 27.39 11.82
C LEU A 111 6.98 28.66 12.62
N GLU A 112 6.58 28.52 13.88
CA GLU A 112 6.26 29.65 14.77
C GLU A 112 7.53 30.42 15.21
N SER A 113 8.68 29.74 15.28
CA SER A 113 9.99 30.40 15.44
C SER A 113 10.44 31.17 14.18
N GLY A 114 9.84 30.91 13.01
CA GLY A 114 10.07 31.67 11.78
C GLY A 114 9.09 32.84 11.59
N GLU A 115 7.89 32.76 12.18
CA GLU A 115 6.81 33.73 11.96
C GLU A 115 6.68 34.81 13.06
N SER A 116 7.35 34.66 14.20
CA SER A 116 7.28 35.62 15.33
C SER A 116 8.06 36.94 15.14
N ASN A 117 8.39 37.32 13.91
CA ASN A 117 9.08 38.59 13.59
C ASN A 117 8.40 39.46 12.51
N LEU A 118 7.13 39.23 12.18
CA LEU A 118 6.34 40.19 11.40
C LEU A 118 4.98 40.41 12.09
N GLY A 119 4.82 41.63 12.62
CA GLY A 119 3.84 41.97 13.63
C GLY A 119 2.38 41.92 13.20
N SER A 120 1.56 41.56 14.20
CA SER A 120 0.31 42.21 14.59
C SER A 120 -0.08 43.47 13.80
N ALA A 121 -1.15 43.38 13.00
CA ALA A 121 -2.27 44.31 13.04
C ALA A 121 -3.48 43.81 12.24
N ASP A 122 -4.60 43.75 12.96
CA ASP A 122 -5.94 44.16 12.54
C ASP A 122 -6.90 43.16 11.87
N LYS A 123 -8.14 43.26 12.36
CA LYS A 123 -9.33 42.49 12.00
C LYS A 123 -10.07 43.20 10.87
N THR A 124 -10.62 42.47 9.91
CA THR A 124 -11.99 42.76 9.41
C THR A 124 -12.59 41.59 8.63
N ASP A 125 -13.90 41.42 8.82
CA ASP A 125 -14.83 40.41 8.29
C ASP A 125 -15.04 40.39 6.76
N GLY A 126 -15.53 39.26 6.24
CA GLY A 126 -16.77 39.26 5.44
C GLY A 126 -16.74 38.96 3.92
N ASN A 127 -16.84 37.66 3.59
CA ASN A 127 -17.61 37.03 2.49
C ASN A 127 -17.16 37.18 0.99
N PRO A 128 -17.39 36.16 0.12
CA PRO A 128 -16.84 36.07 -1.24
C PRO A 128 -17.87 36.40 -2.33
N GLU A 129 -17.40 36.69 -3.55
CA GLU A 129 -17.86 36.15 -4.86
C GLU A 129 -17.54 37.06 -6.06
N SER A 130 -17.37 36.39 -7.21
CA SER A 130 -17.68 36.81 -8.59
C SER A 130 -16.61 37.50 -9.45
N ILE A 131 -16.08 36.69 -10.39
CA ILE A 131 -16.11 36.85 -11.86
C ILE A 131 -16.23 38.30 -12.37
N GLN A 132 -15.22 38.78 -13.12
CA GLN A 132 -15.37 39.26 -14.52
C GLN A 132 -14.06 39.83 -15.08
N LEU A 133 -13.63 39.26 -16.20
CA LEU A 133 -12.73 39.84 -17.19
C LEU A 133 -13.54 40.79 -18.09
N PRO A 134 -13.04 42.00 -18.40
CA PRO A 134 -13.46 42.72 -19.59
C PRO A 134 -12.33 42.86 -20.61
N THR A 135 -12.58 42.28 -21.79
CA THR A 135 -12.03 42.66 -23.09
C THR A 135 -12.50 44.06 -23.48
N LEU A 136 -11.65 44.92 -24.04
CA LEU A 136 -12.02 45.88 -25.11
C LEU A 136 -10.80 46.24 -25.99
N ALA A 137 -11.07 46.42 -27.28
CA ALA A 137 -10.16 46.44 -28.41
C ALA A 137 -10.03 47.82 -29.10
N GLY A 138 -9.01 47.95 -29.95
CA GLY A 138 -8.91 48.92 -31.08
C GLY A 138 -8.26 50.28 -30.74
N ALA A 139 -7.54 50.99 -31.62
CA ALA A 139 -7.16 50.81 -33.02
C ALA A 139 -6.06 51.83 -33.41
N LEU A 140 -5.20 51.45 -34.37
CA LEU A 140 -4.50 52.21 -35.43
C LEU A 140 -4.10 53.69 -35.24
N THR A 141 -2.82 54.01 -35.49
CA THR A 141 -2.39 55.10 -36.42
C THR A 141 -0.99 54.84 -36.99
N ASN A 142 -0.79 55.31 -38.23
CA ASN A 142 0.39 55.17 -39.08
C ASN A 142 1.43 56.30 -38.88
N ALA A 143 2.64 55.99 -39.39
CA ALA A 143 3.64 56.87 -40.01
C ALA A 143 4.67 57.59 -39.12
N GLY A 144 5.94 57.31 -39.42
CA GLY A 144 7.10 58.01 -38.86
C GLY A 144 8.41 57.32 -39.25
N ASP A 145 8.79 57.47 -40.51
CA ASP A 145 10.10 57.16 -41.08
C ASP A 145 11.25 57.82 -40.28
N VAL A 146 12.18 57.02 -39.75
CA VAL A 146 13.58 57.42 -39.50
C VAL A 146 14.47 56.20 -39.73
N VAL A 147 15.21 56.27 -40.84
CA VAL A 147 16.43 55.52 -41.14
C VAL A 147 17.35 55.43 -39.91
N SER A 148 17.75 54.21 -39.54
CA SER A 148 19.00 53.98 -38.80
C SER A 148 19.62 52.66 -39.24
N SER A 149 20.77 52.83 -39.88
CA SER A 149 21.87 51.91 -40.17
C SER A 149 21.67 50.43 -39.85
N GLU A 150 21.62 49.66 -40.94
CA GLU A 150 22.52 48.54 -41.24
C GLU A 150 23.52 48.19 -40.12
N GLU A 151 23.11 47.32 -39.21
CA GLU A 151 24.01 46.48 -38.43
C GLU A 151 23.62 45.03 -38.68
N ALA A 152 24.52 44.30 -39.31
CA ALA A 152 24.33 42.93 -39.73
C ALA A 152 23.97 42.02 -38.53
N PRO A 153 23.10 41.02 -38.71
CA PRO A 153 22.76 40.08 -37.64
C PRO A 153 24.01 39.26 -37.28
N PRO A 154 24.35 39.10 -35.98
CA PRO A 154 25.45 38.22 -35.61
C PRO A 154 25.11 36.78 -36.03
N PRO A 155 26.08 36.01 -36.56
CA PRO A 155 25.83 34.67 -37.04
C PRO A 155 25.36 33.77 -35.89
N ASN A 156 24.13 33.29 -36.01
CA ASN A 156 23.47 32.36 -35.09
C ASN A 156 24.08 30.95 -35.18
N ASN A 157 25.32 30.78 -34.74
CA ASN A 157 25.91 29.50 -34.35
C ASN A 157 26.96 29.79 -33.27
N LEU A 158 26.47 30.04 -32.04
CA LEU A 158 27.35 30.23 -30.89
C LEU A 158 28.10 28.91 -30.62
N PRO A 159 29.43 28.98 -30.39
CA PRO A 159 30.22 27.81 -30.03
C PRO A 159 29.61 27.09 -28.83
N VAL A 160 29.51 25.76 -28.91
CA VAL A 160 28.93 24.95 -27.83
C VAL A 160 30.04 24.33 -26.99
N ASP A 161 31.19 24.07 -27.59
CA ASP A 161 32.35 23.48 -26.92
C ASP A 161 33.39 24.53 -26.52
N GLY A 162 34.10 24.27 -25.41
CA GLY A 162 35.15 25.14 -24.90
C GLY A 162 36.30 25.33 -25.89
N ALA A 163 36.62 24.31 -26.68
CA ALA A 163 37.67 24.40 -27.70
C ALA A 163 37.30 25.39 -28.82
N GLU A 164 36.05 25.39 -29.26
CA GLU A 164 35.54 26.30 -30.28
C GLU A 164 35.55 27.76 -29.78
N TRP A 165 35.27 27.99 -28.49
CA TRP A 165 35.41 29.30 -27.85
C TRP A 165 36.85 29.79 -27.80
N VAL A 166 37.80 28.91 -27.48
CA VAL A 166 39.24 29.22 -27.49
C VAL A 166 39.72 29.56 -28.90
N GLU A 167 39.31 28.79 -29.90
CA GLU A 167 39.65 29.06 -31.31
C GLU A 167 39.07 30.39 -31.79
N LEU A 168 37.80 30.69 -31.46
CA LEU A 168 37.15 31.95 -31.81
C LEU A 168 37.88 33.13 -31.15
N PHE A 169 38.23 32.99 -29.87
CA PHE A 169 38.94 34.01 -29.11
C PHE A 169 40.33 34.31 -29.69
N VAL A 170 41.13 33.27 -29.96
CA VAL A 170 42.46 33.41 -30.56
C VAL A 170 42.37 34.00 -31.97
N ARG A 171 41.40 33.56 -32.77
CA ARG A 171 41.18 34.08 -34.14
C ARG A 171 40.83 35.58 -34.14
N GLU A 172 39.98 36.02 -33.23
CA GLU A 172 39.63 37.44 -33.10
C GLU A 172 40.79 38.30 -32.57
N MET A 173 41.65 37.78 -31.70
CA MET A 173 42.83 38.53 -31.26
C MET A 173 43.89 38.63 -32.36
N MET A 174 44.07 37.56 -33.16
CA MET A 174 45.05 37.52 -34.26
C MET A 174 44.69 38.48 -35.41
N SER A 175 43.43 38.90 -35.52
CA SER A 175 42.96 39.87 -36.52
C SER A 175 43.04 41.33 -36.04
N ALA A 176 43.46 41.57 -34.80
CA ALA A 176 43.52 42.90 -34.22
C ALA A 176 44.64 43.76 -34.84
N SER A 177 44.35 45.04 -35.06
CA SER A 177 45.32 45.98 -35.66
C SER A 177 46.30 46.57 -34.65
N ASN A 178 45.94 46.59 -33.37
CA ASN A 178 46.77 47.07 -32.26
C ASN A 178 46.27 46.45 -30.93
N VAL A 179 46.98 46.72 -29.84
CA VAL A 179 46.69 46.13 -28.51
C VAL A 179 45.33 46.58 -27.96
N ASP A 180 44.92 47.82 -28.23
CA ASP A 180 43.64 48.35 -27.75
C ASP A 180 42.45 47.72 -28.50
N ASP A 181 42.60 47.49 -29.82
CA ASP A 181 41.64 46.74 -30.64
C ASP A 181 41.55 45.27 -30.17
N ALA A 182 42.68 44.63 -29.89
CA ALA A 182 42.70 43.27 -29.33
C ALA A 182 41.96 43.19 -27.98
N ARG A 183 42.13 44.20 -27.11
CA ARG A 183 41.43 44.29 -25.83
C ARG A 183 39.92 44.47 -26.02
N ALA A 184 39.50 45.35 -26.93
CA ALA A 184 38.09 45.58 -27.23
C ALA A 184 37.43 44.32 -27.83
N ARG A 185 38.13 43.58 -28.70
CA ARG A 185 37.68 42.30 -29.25
C ARG A 185 37.56 41.23 -28.17
N ALA A 186 38.59 41.07 -27.33
CA ALA A 186 38.57 40.12 -26.22
C ALA A 186 37.40 40.39 -25.26
N SER A 187 37.15 41.65 -24.91
CA SER A 187 36.02 42.04 -24.07
C SER A 187 34.68 41.64 -24.68
N ARG A 188 34.48 41.87 -25.99
CA ARG A 188 33.24 41.48 -26.67
C ARG A 188 33.05 39.96 -26.71
N VAL A 189 34.09 39.19 -27.03
CA VAL A 189 33.99 37.72 -27.08
C VAL A 189 33.69 37.16 -25.69
N LEU A 190 34.30 37.69 -24.63
CA LEU A 190 34.03 37.27 -23.25
C LEU A 190 32.62 37.64 -22.77
N GLU A 191 32.10 38.81 -23.15
CA GLU A 191 30.72 39.19 -22.83
C GLU A 191 29.70 38.26 -23.52
N VAL A 192 29.97 37.87 -24.76
CA VAL A 192 29.13 36.91 -25.50
C VAL A 192 29.23 35.51 -24.88
N LEU A 193 30.43 35.08 -24.45
CA LEU A 193 30.63 33.84 -23.69
C LEU A 193 29.84 33.85 -22.38
N GLU A 194 29.89 34.94 -21.61
CA GLU A 194 29.16 35.07 -20.35
C GLU A 194 27.65 34.93 -20.59
N LYS A 195 27.09 35.67 -21.57
CA LYS A 195 25.67 35.55 -21.95
C LYS A 195 25.31 34.14 -22.39
N ASN A 196 26.20 33.46 -23.13
CA ASN A 196 26.00 32.08 -23.55
C ASN A 196 25.97 31.12 -22.35
N ILE A 197 26.91 31.24 -21.41
CA ILE A 197 26.97 30.42 -20.20
C ILE A 197 25.70 30.60 -19.36
N TYR A 198 25.24 31.84 -19.13
CA TYR A 198 24.00 32.09 -18.39
C TYR A 198 22.78 31.51 -19.09
N ALA A 199 22.63 31.73 -20.41
CA ALA A 199 21.53 31.18 -21.17
C ALA A 199 21.53 29.65 -21.15
N ARG A 200 22.71 29.03 -21.28
CA ARG A 200 22.86 27.58 -21.29
C ARG A 200 22.59 26.97 -19.92
N ALA A 201 23.14 27.53 -18.85
CA ALA A 201 22.90 27.07 -17.49
C ALA A 201 21.40 27.16 -17.12
N GLY A 202 20.72 28.25 -17.54
CA GLY A 202 19.29 28.40 -17.36
C GLY A 202 18.48 27.36 -18.14
N ALA A 203 18.84 27.11 -19.41
CA ALA A 203 18.18 26.10 -20.24
C ALA A 203 18.40 24.67 -19.70
N ASP A 204 19.61 24.34 -19.27
CA ASP A 204 19.94 23.02 -18.71
C ASP A 204 19.22 22.80 -17.37
N ALA A 205 19.14 23.82 -16.50
CA ALA A 205 18.36 23.77 -15.26
C ALA A 205 16.86 23.57 -15.52
N ALA A 206 16.30 24.30 -16.49
CA ALA A 206 14.89 24.15 -16.89
C ALA A 206 14.62 22.76 -17.48
N GLN A 207 15.53 22.24 -18.32
CA GLN A 207 15.41 20.91 -18.89
C GLN A 207 15.49 19.82 -17.81
N ASN A 208 16.40 19.96 -16.84
CA ASN A 208 16.50 19.00 -15.74
C ASN A 208 15.23 19.00 -14.88
N LEU A 209 14.73 20.18 -14.51
CA LEU A 209 13.48 20.32 -13.76
C LEU A 209 12.28 19.71 -14.52
N GLN A 210 12.23 19.89 -15.85
CA GLN A 210 11.19 19.28 -16.68
C GLN A 210 11.28 17.75 -16.71
N LYS A 211 12.50 17.18 -16.82
CA LYS A 211 12.72 15.73 -16.77
C LYS A 211 12.31 15.16 -15.41
N GLU A 212 12.73 15.79 -14.32
CA GLU A 212 12.35 15.39 -12.96
C GLU A 212 10.83 15.47 -12.75
N ASN A 213 10.18 16.54 -13.23
CA ASN A 213 8.73 16.65 -13.20
C ASN A 213 8.02 15.54 -13.98
N MET A 214 8.54 15.15 -15.15
CA MET A 214 7.98 14.04 -15.92
C MET A 214 8.09 12.74 -15.14
N MET A 215 9.27 12.44 -14.58
CA MET A 215 9.49 11.22 -13.80
C MET A 215 8.62 11.18 -12.53
N LEU A 216 8.48 12.30 -11.82
CA LEU A 216 7.61 12.38 -10.64
C LEU A 216 6.14 12.17 -11.00
N LYS A 217 5.67 12.74 -12.12
CA LYS A 217 4.31 12.51 -12.61
C LYS A 217 4.06 11.04 -12.95
N GLU A 218 5.01 10.39 -13.63
CA GLU A 218 4.93 8.96 -13.95
C GLU A 218 4.89 8.09 -12.69
N GLN A 219 5.69 8.41 -11.67
CA GLN A 219 5.68 7.71 -10.39
C GLN A 219 4.35 7.89 -9.66
N VAL A 220 3.82 9.11 -9.59
CA VAL A 220 2.51 9.38 -8.99
C VAL A 220 1.41 8.60 -9.71
N GLU A 221 1.42 8.57 -11.04
CA GLU A 221 0.43 7.81 -11.80
C GLU A 221 0.54 6.30 -11.54
N ALA A 222 1.77 5.76 -11.45
CA ALA A 222 1.99 4.37 -11.08
C ALA A 222 1.42 4.04 -9.69
N LEU A 223 1.69 4.88 -8.69
CA LEU A 223 1.16 4.72 -7.34
C LEU A 223 -0.39 4.78 -7.31
N ILE A 224 -1.00 5.65 -8.12
CA ILE A 224 -2.47 5.72 -8.24
C ILE A 224 -3.03 4.42 -8.84
N ARG A 225 -2.38 3.87 -9.86
CA ARG A 225 -2.77 2.59 -10.46
C ARG A 225 -2.67 1.44 -9.45
N GLU A 226 -1.57 1.37 -8.70
CA GLU A 226 -1.37 0.37 -7.64
C GLU A 226 -2.39 0.52 -6.51
N ASN A 227 -2.67 1.74 -6.06
CA ASN A 227 -3.68 2.02 -5.03
C ASN A 227 -5.07 1.54 -5.48
N THR A 228 -5.39 1.69 -6.76
CA THR A 228 -6.64 1.21 -7.34
C THR A 228 -6.71 -0.32 -7.32
N ILE A 229 -5.62 -1.01 -7.66
CA ILE A 229 -5.53 -2.47 -7.59
C ILE A 229 -5.69 -2.94 -6.14
N LEU A 230 -5.02 -2.31 -5.19
CA LEU A 230 -5.13 -2.63 -3.76
C LEU A 230 -6.55 -2.42 -3.24
N LYS A 231 -7.21 -1.30 -3.57
CA LYS A 231 -8.62 -1.06 -3.21
C LYS A 231 -9.55 -2.16 -3.75
N ARG A 232 -9.34 -2.59 -4.99
CA ARG A 232 -10.11 -3.71 -5.58
C ARG A 232 -9.83 -5.03 -4.85
N ALA A 233 -8.58 -5.32 -4.53
CA ALA A 233 -8.21 -6.53 -3.79
C ALA A 233 -8.84 -6.56 -2.39
N VAL A 234 -8.82 -5.43 -1.68
CA VAL A 234 -9.46 -5.30 -0.36
C VAL A 234 -10.98 -5.48 -0.44
N ALA A 235 -11.63 -4.89 -1.44
CA ALA A 235 -13.07 -5.08 -1.64
C ALA A 235 -13.44 -6.56 -1.87
N ILE A 236 -12.69 -7.26 -2.72
CA ILE A 236 -12.88 -8.70 -2.98
C ILE A 236 -12.62 -9.51 -1.71
N GLN A 237 -11.60 -9.17 -0.94
CA GLN A 237 -11.28 -9.87 0.31
C GLN A 237 -12.38 -9.68 1.35
N HIS A 238 -12.92 -8.48 1.46
CA HIS A 238 -14.04 -8.17 2.35
C HIS A 238 -15.32 -8.93 1.94
N GLU A 239 -15.65 -8.97 0.65
CA GLU A 239 -16.80 -9.74 0.14
C GLU A 239 -16.65 -11.23 0.47
N ARG A 240 -15.47 -11.81 0.23
CA ARG A 240 -15.19 -13.21 0.58
C ARG A 240 -15.31 -13.45 2.08
N GLN A 241 -14.77 -12.56 2.91
CA GLN A 241 -14.87 -12.70 4.36
C GLN A 241 -16.33 -12.71 4.81
N LYS A 242 -17.14 -11.79 4.26
CA LYS A 242 -18.57 -11.73 4.54
C LYS A 242 -19.27 -13.04 4.17
N GLU A 243 -19.01 -13.60 2.97
CA GLU A 243 -19.58 -14.90 2.59
C GLU A 243 -19.19 -16.03 3.54
N TYR A 244 -17.96 -16.02 4.07
CA TYR A 244 -17.53 -17.01 5.06
C TYR A 244 -18.28 -16.85 6.38
N ASP A 245 -18.49 -15.61 6.83
CA ASP A 245 -19.22 -15.32 8.06
C ASP A 245 -20.70 -15.73 7.92
N ASP A 246 -21.32 -15.44 6.78
CA ASP A 246 -22.69 -15.85 6.45
C ASP A 246 -22.82 -17.39 6.43
N ARG A 247 -21.93 -18.10 5.72
CA ARG A 247 -21.90 -19.57 5.72
C ARG A 247 -21.64 -20.17 7.10
N SER A 248 -20.84 -19.50 7.93
CA SER A 248 -20.58 -19.92 9.31
C SER A 248 -21.86 -19.87 10.15
N GLN A 249 -22.66 -18.81 10.02
CA GLN A 249 -23.95 -18.67 10.69
C GLN A 249 -24.95 -19.73 10.20
N GLU A 250 -25.05 -19.95 8.89
CA GLU A 250 -25.90 -21.02 8.32
C GLU A 250 -25.51 -22.41 8.84
N LEU A 251 -24.21 -22.68 8.93
CA LEU A 251 -23.68 -23.93 9.46
C LEU A 251 -24.03 -24.11 10.94
N GLN A 252 -23.94 -23.05 11.74
CA GLN A 252 -24.37 -23.09 13.15
C GLN A 252 -25.86 -23.36 13.28
N HIS A 253 -26.70 -22.69 12.47
CA HIS A 253 -28.14 -22.95 12.44
C HIS A 253 -28.46 -24.40 12.05
N LEU A 254 -27.79 -24.93 11.02
CA LEU A 254 -27.98 -26.32 10.60
C LEU A 254 -27.54 -27.32 11.67
N LYS A 255 -26.43 -27.07 12.37
CA LYS A 255 -26.01 -27.89 13.52
C LYS A 255 -27.09 -27.93 14.60
N GLN A 256 -27.69 -26.79 14.91
CA GLN A 256 -28.79 -26.73 15.88
C GLN A 256 -29.99 -27.55 15.41
N LEU A 257 -30.41 -27.41 14.15
CA LEU A 257 -31.52 -28.18 13.59
C LEU A 257 -31.25 -29.69 13.60
N VAL A 258 -30.04 -30.11 13.24
CA VAL A 258 -29.63 -31.53 13.31
C VAL A 258 -29.68 -32.04 14.75
N SER A 259 -29.22 -31.26 15.73
CA SER A 259 -29.30 -31.66 17.15
C SER A 259 -30.75 -31.82 17.62
N GLN A 260 -31.66 -30.95 17.15
CA GLN A 260 -33.09 -31.05 17.46
C GLN A 260 -33.69 -32.34 16.87
N TYR A 261 -33.41 -32.66 15.61
CA TYR A 261 -33.90 -33.90 15.01
C TYR A 261 -33.32 -35.15 15.67
N GLN A 262 -32.06 -35.13 16.09
CA GLN A 262 -31.47 -36.23 16.85
C GLN A 262 -32.17 -36.45 18.20
N GLU A 263 -32.56 -35.38 18.90
CA GLU A 263 -33.31 -35.48 20.16
C GLU A 263 -34.74 -36.03 19.94
N GLN A 264 -35.40 -35.58 18.87
CA GLN A 264 -36.72 -36.09 18.50
C GLN A 264 -36.68 -37.59 18.19
N LEU A 265 -35.67 -38.04 17.44
CA LEU A 265 -35.44 -39.45 17.16
C LEU A 265 -35.26 -40.26 18.45
N ARG A 266 -34.37 -39.81 19.35
CA ARG A 266 -34.14 -40.46 20.64
C ARG A 266 -35.43 -40.56 21.47
N THR A 267 -36.24 -39.50 21.49
CA THR A 267 -37.52 -39.47 22.20
C THR A 267 -38.50 -40.49 21.63
N LEU A 268 -38.62 -40.55 20.29
CA LEU A 268 -39.49 -41.52 19.62
C LEU A 268 -39.02 -42.96 19.84
N GLU A 269 -37.72 -43.22 19.80
CA GLU A 269 -37.13 -44.54 20.10
C GLU A 269 -37.49 -45.00 21.52
N VAL A 270 -37.32 -44.13 22.52
CA VAL A 270 -37.68 -44.43 23.92
C VAL A 270 -39.18 -44.68 24.06
N ASN A 271 -40.03 -43.87 23.43
CA ASN A 271 -41.48 -44.05 23.46
C ASN A 271 -41.91 -45.38 22.82
N ASN A 272 -41.32 -45.73 21.68
CA ASN A 272 -41.62 -46.99 20.98
C ASN A 272 -41.20 -48.19 21.83
N TYR A 273 -40.03 -48.12 22.48
CA TYR A 273 -39.58 -49.14 23.42
C TYR A 273 -40.56 -49.29 24.60
N ALA A 274 -40.96 -48.18 25.23
CA ALA A 274 -41.91 -48.20 26.33
C ALA A 274 -43.25 -48.82 25.93
N LEU A 275 -43.80 -48.42 24.77
CA LEU A 275 -45.02 -49.00 24.21
C LEU A 275 -44.89 -50.51 23.96
N THR A 276 -43.77 -50.94 23.36
CA THR A 276 -43.48 -52.35 23.12
C THR A 276 -43.43 -53.15 24.42
N MET A 277 -42.80 -52.60 25.46
CA MET A 277 -42.73 -53.22 26.78
C MET A 277 -44.11 -53.34 27.44
N HIS A 278 -44.92 -52.27 27.40
CA HIS A 278 -46.29 -52.28 27.93
C HIS A 278 -47.19 -53.27 27.18
N LEU A 279 -47.09 -53.35 25.85
CA LEU A 279 -47.85 -54.29 25.03
C LEU A 279 -47.51 -55.74 25.40
N ARG A 280 -46.22 -56.05 25.55
CA ARG A 280 -45.77 -57.37 26.00
C ARG A 280 -46.28 -57.71 27.39
N GLN A 281 -46.26 -56.74 28.32
CA GLN A 281 -46.78 -56.93 29.66
C GLN A 281 -48.29 -57.20 29.65
N ALA A 282 -49.07 -56.45 28.85
CA ALA A 282 -50.51 -56.64 28.70
C ALA A 282 -50.86 -58.04 28.15
N GLN A 283 -50.11 -58.52 27.15
CA GLN A 283 -50.26 -59.88 26.59
C GLN A 283 -49.92 -60.98 27.59
N GLN A 284 -48.98 -60.75 28.50
CA GLN A 284 -48.60 -61.72 29.54
C GLN A 284 -49.56 -61.68 30.74
N SER A 285 -50.13 -60.51 31.05
CA SER A 285 -51.11 -60.33 32.12
C SER A 285 -52.56 -60.66 31.71
N SER A 286 -52.84 -60.86 30.41
CA SER A 286 -54.14 -61.33 29.96
C SER A 286 -54.30 -62.81 30.28
N SER A 287 -54.68 -63.11 31.52
CA SER A 287 -55.11 -64.44 31.97
C SER A 287 -56.55 -64.74 31.51
N ILE A 288 -56.83 -64.60 30.21
CA ILE A 288 -58.05 -65.13 29.60
C ILE A 288 -57.64 -66.38 28.80
N PRO A 289 -57.84 -67.59 29.35
CA PRO A 289 -57.71 -68.83 28.61
C PRO A 289 -58.62 -68.80 27.38
N GLY A 290 -58.05 -69.13 26.22
CA GLY A 290 -58.62 -68.95 24.88
C GLY A 290 -60.11 -69.26 24.73
N ARG A 291 -60.89 -68.21 24.47
CA ARG A 291 -62.14 -68.29 23.71
C ARG A 291 -62.22 -67.12 22.74
N PHE A 292 -61.37 -67.15 21.72
CA PHE A 292 -61.79 -66.61 20.43
C PHE A 292 -62.61 -67.69 19.75
N HIS A 293 -63.86 -67.38 19.44
CA HIS A 293 -64.71 -68.26 18.64
C HIS A 293 -64.22 -68.19 17.19
N PRO A 294 -63.74 -69.28 16.58
CA PRO A 294 -63.67 -69.33 15.13
C PRO A 294 -65.11 -69.43 14.62
N ASP A 295 -65.38 -68.78 13.49
CA ASP A 295 -66.68 -68.70 12.82
C ASP A 295 -67.66 -67.68 13.39
N VAL A 296 -67.45 -66.41 13.01
CA VAL A 296 -68.55 -65.56 12.58
C VAL A 296 -68.14 -64.94 11.25
N PHE A 297 -68.97 -65.20 10.23
CA PHE A 297 -68.85 -64.78 8.82
C PHE A 297 -68.78 -63.26 8.65
#